data_AF-A0A5L8UIM4-F1
#
_entry.id   AF-A0A5L8UIM4-F1
#
_cell.length_a   1.000
_cell.length_b   1.000
_cell.length_c   1.000
_cell.angle_alpha   90.00
_cell.angle_beta   90.00
_cell.angle_gamma   90.00
#
_symmetry.space_group_name_H-M   'P 1'
#
loop_
_entity.id
_entity.type
_entity.pdbx_description
1 polymer ?
#
loop_
_entity_poly.entity_id
_entity_poly.type
_entity_poly.pdbx_seq_one_letter_code
_entity_poly.pdbx_strand_id
1 'polypeptide(L)'
;MAKNNLIGGSIWDEYSQKVQDRMNHPKFMGEFNEEDAKNRDAKLIVADFGAESCGDAVRLFWLVDEKTDTIIDARFKSFGCGTAIASSDTMAELCIGKKVDEAVKITNLDVEFAMRDEPNTPAVPPQKMHCSVMAYDVIKQAAATYKGVSPEDFEEQIIVCECARISLGTIKEVIKLNDLHSVEEITQYTKAGAFCKSCIKPGGHEAREHYLVDILAQTRAEMDKERLKNSTKDDVAFDEMTMVGQLKAVEAVLDAEIRPMLQGDGGDMEVIDLQKAEGGAIDIYIRYLGACSGCSSGSGATLYAIESILQEELSPNIRVMPV
;
A
#
# COMPACT_ATOMS: atom_id res chain seq x y z
N MET A 1 4.90 1.65 -42.29
CA MET A 1 5.66 0.43 -42.64
C MET A 1 4.92 -0.83 -42.16
N ALA A 2 3.69 -1.10 -42.62
CA ALA A 2 2.82 -2.12 -42.01
C ALA A 2 2.04 -3.01 -43.00
N LYS A 3 2.50 -3.14 -44.26
CA LYS A 3 1.84 -3.99 -45.26
C LYS A 3 2.69 -5.13 -45.82
N ASN A 4 4.00 -5.14 -45.58
CA ASN A 4 4.90 -6.16 -46.14
C ASN A 4 5.15 -7.37 -45.23
N ASN A 5 4.70 -7.37 -43.96
CA ASN A 5 4.85 -8.53 -43.06
C ASN A 5 3.67 -9.51 -43.09
N LEU A 6 2.61 -9.25 -43.86
CA LEU A 6 1.39 -10.09 -43.88
C LEU A 6 1.43 -11.19 -44.94
N ILE A 7 2.55 -11.38 -45.64
CA ILE A 7 2.68 -12.35 -46.73
C ILE A 7 4.02 -13.09 -46.56
N GLY A 8 4.11 -13.99 -45.58
CA GLY A 8 5.29 -14.87 -45.50
C GLY A 8 5.42 -15.74 -44.26
N GLY A 9 4.91 -15.31 -43.10
CA GLY A 9 4.91 -16.09 -41.86
C GLY A 9 3.49 -16.42 -41.42
N SER A 10 3.30 -17.63 -40.89
CA SER A 10 2.09 -17.98 -40.16
C SER A 10 1.97 -17.07 -38.93
N ILE A 11 0.76 -16.67 -38.54
CA ILE A 11 0.54 -15.88 -37.31
C ILE A 11 1.09 -16.57 -36.05
N TRP A 12 1.28 -17.90 -36.16
CA TRP A 12 1.86 -18.77 -35.14
C TRP A 12 3.38 -18.64 -35.04
N ASP A 13 4.06 -18.17 -36.09
CA ASP A 13 5.51 -17.99 -36.12
C ASP A 13 5.99 -16.81 -35.25
N GLU A 14 5.07 -15.94 -34.80
CA GLU A 14 5.34 -14.84 -33.87
C GLU A 14 5.28 -15.26 -32.39
N TYR A 15 4.89 -16.51 -32.10
CA TYR A 15 4.87 -17.09 -30.76
C TYR A 15 5.97 -18.13 -30.61
N SER A 16 6.65 -18.14 -29.47
CA SER A 16 7.59 -19.20 -29.15
C SER A 16 6.90 -20.57 -29.09
N GLN A 17 7.65 -21.62 -29.36
CA GLN A 17 7.19 -22.99 -29.22
C GLN A 17 6.73 -23.26 -27.78
N LYS A 18 7.46 -22.74 -26.78
CA LYS A 18 7.03 -22.83 -25.38
C LYS A 18 5.65 -22.22 -25.14
N VAL A 19 5.35 -21.05 -25.71
CA VAL A 19 4.01 -20.45 -25.57
C VAL A 19 2.96 -21.35 -26.20
N GLN A 20 3.20 -21.82 -27.43
CA GLN A 20 2.28 -22.71 -28.13
C GLN A 20 2.04 -24.03 -27.36
N ASP A 21 3.08 -24.60 -26.76
CA ASP A 21 2.98 -25.83 -25.97
C ASP A 21 2.15 -25.60 -24.70
N ARG A 22 2.39 -24.49 -23.99
CA ARG A 22 1.64 -24.11 -22.77
C ARG A 22 0.19 -23.74 -23.08
N MET A 23 -0.08 -23.15 -24.24
CA MET A 23 -1.44 -22.88 -24.74
C MET A 23 -2.24 -24.17 -24.93
N ASN A 24 -1.62 -25.18 -25.54
CA ASN A 24 -2.30 -26.41 -25.92
C ASN A 24 -2.34 -27.45 -24.79
N HIS A 25 -1.30 -27.47 -23.95
CA HIS A 25 -1.10 -28.47 -22.89
C HIS A 25 -0.57 -27.81 -21.60
N PRO A 26 -1.37 -26.94 -20.94
CA PRO A 26 -0.98 -26.34 -19.67
C PRO A 26 -0.80 -27.43 -18.61
N LYS A 27 0.33 -27.39 -17.89
CA LYS A 27 0.70 -28.40 -16.89
C LYS A 27 0.06 -28.16 -15.52
N PHE A 28 -0.17 -26.90 -15.19
CA PHE A 28 -0.60 -26.44 -13.87
C PHE A 28 -2.07 -25.99 -13.86
N MET A 29 -2.82 -26.26 -14.94
CA MET A 29 -4.25 -25.97 -14.98
C MET A 29 -5.02 -26.92 -14.05
N GLY A 30 -5.87 -26.37 -13.19
CA GLY A 30 -6.64 -27.12 -12.20
C GLY A 30 -7.01 -26.26 -10.98
N GLU A 31 -7.45 -26.91 -9.92
CA GLU A 31 -7.76 -26.26 -8.65
C GLU A 31 -7.33 -27.13 -7.47
N PHE A 32 -7.19 -26.49 -6.31
CA PHE A 32 -7.07 -27.18 -5.03
C PHE A 32 -8.29 -26.87 -4.17
N ASN A 33 -8.62 -27.82 -3.30
CA ASN A 33 -9.60 -27.64 -2.25
C ASN A 33 -8.95 -27.76 -0.85
N GLU A 34 -9.75 -27.52 0.19
CA GLU A 34 -9.30 -27.60 1.58
C GLU A 34 -8.80 -29.00 2.00
N GLU A 35 -9.28 -30.06 1.35
CA GLU A 35 -8.82 -31.43 1.61
C GLU A 35 -7.41 -31.65 1.03
N ASP A 36 -7.12 -31.13 -0.16
CA ASP A 36 -5.77 -31.17 -0.76
C ASP A 36 -4.75 -30.47 0.13
N ALA A 37 -5.13 -29.31 0.68
CA ALA A 37 -4.28 -28.53 1.57
C ALA A 37 -3.99 -29.28 2.89
N LYS A 38 -5.04 -29.85 3.51
CA LYS A 38 -4.89 -30.68 4.71
C LYS A 38 -4.02 -31.91 4.47
N ASN A 39 -4.21 -32.60 3.34
CA ASN A 39 -3.43 -33.78 2.99
C ASN A 39 -1.94 -33.49 2.80
N ARG A 40 -1.58 -32.23 2.55
CA ARG A 40 -0.19 -31.77 2.36
C ARG A 40 0.35 -30.93 3.52
N ASP A 41 -0.37 -30.85 4.65
CA ASP A 41 -0.01 -30.00 5.79
C ASP A 41 0.31 -28.55 5.36
N ALA A 42 -0.52 -28.01 4.47
CA ALA A 42 -0.32 -26.70 3.85
C ALA A 42 -1.58 -25.84 3.95
N LYS A 43 -1.41 -24.53 3.83
CA LYS A 43 -2.49 -23.55 3.75
C LYS A 43 -2.88 -23.31 2.30
N LEU A 44 -4.17 -23.42 2.02
CA LEU A 44 -4.74 -23.04 0.73
C LEU A 44 -4.88 -21.52 0.65
N ILE A 45 -4.37 -20.94 -0.43
CA ILE A 45 -4.58 -19.55 -0.80
C ILE A 45 -5.22 -19.53 -2.18
N VAL A 46 -6.33 -18.79 -2.29
CA VAL A 46 -7.06 -18.60 -3.55
C VAL A 46 -7.12 -17.11 -3.85
N ALA A 47 -6.69 -16.73 -5.03
CA ALA A 47 -6.72 -15.35 -5.49
C ALA A 47 -7.31 -15.25 -6.89
N ASP A 48 -8.15 -14.24 -7.10
CA ASP A 48 -8.78 -13.93 -8.38
C ASP A 48 -8.27 -12.60 -8.90
N PHE A 49 -7.98 -12.53 -10.19
CA PHE A 49 -7.72 -11.28 -10.88
C PHE A 49 -8.29 -11.33 -12.30
N GLY A 50 -8.79 -10.21 -12.81
CA GLY A 50 -9.30 -10.14 -14.17
C GLY A 50 -9.46 -8.72 -14.64
N ALA A 51 -9.40 -8.54 -15.96
CA ALA A 51 -9.56 -7.25 -16.60
C ALA A 51 -10.77 -7.28 -17.54
N GLU A 52 -11.84 -6.58 -17.15
CA GLU A 52 -13.08 -6.47 -17.94
C GLU A 52 -12.83 -5.91 -19.35
N SER A 53 -11.78 -5.08 -19.50
CA SER A 53 -11.43 -4.44 -20.76
C SER A 53 -10.90 -5.40 -21.84
N CYS A 54 -10.23 -6.48 -21.45
CA CYS A 54 -9.72 -7.50 -22.38
C CYS A 54 -10.48 -8.83 -22.29
N GLY A 55 -11.32 -9.01 -21.27
CA GLY A 55 -12.13 -10.21 -21.08
C GLY A 55 -11.34 -11.41 -20.55
N ASP A 56 -10.11 -11.19 -20.07
CA ASP A 56 -9.29 -12.23 -19.47
C ASP A 56 -9.41 -12.20 -17.93
N ALA A 57 -9.43 -13.38 -17.31
CA ALA A 57 -9.44 -13.58 -15.86
C ALA A 57 -8.62 -14.82 -15.48
N VAL A 58 -8.04 -14.79 -14.29
CA VAL A 58 -7.25 -15.87 -13.71
C VAL A 58 -7.60 -16.06 -12.24
N ARG A 59 -7.74 -17.32 -11.84
CA ARG A 59 -7.80 -17.76 -10.45
C ARG A 59 -6.55 -18.56 -10.14
N LEU A 60 -5.74 -18.10 -9.20
CA LEU A 60 -4.54 -18.76 -8.71
C LEU A 60 -4.84 -19.50 -7.41
N PHE A 61 -4.33 -20.72 -7.30
CA PHE A 61 -4.37 -21.54 -6.11
C PHE A 61 -2.94 -21.85 -5.67
N TRP A 62 -2.57 -21.47 -4.45
CA TRP A 62 -1.31 -21.87 -3.83
C TRP A 62 -1.57 -22.81 -2.65
N LEU A 63 -0.69 -23.79 -2.51
CA LEU A 63 -0.50 -24.50 -1.25
C LEU A 63 0.80 -23.97 -0.63
N VAL A 64 0.70 -23.37 0.54
CA VAL A 64 1.83 -22.73 1.23
C VAL A 64 2.13 -23.49 2.52
N ASP A 65 3.40 -23.88 2.70
CA ASP A 65 3.89 -24.38 3.98
C ASP A 65 4.11 -23.21 4.95
N GLU A 66 3.27 -23.11 5.97
CA GLU A 66 3.30 -22.02 6.96
C GLU A 66 4.54 -22.04 7.86
N LYS A 67 5.30 -23.13 7.89
CA LYS A 67 6.54 -23.20 8.70
C LYS A 67 7.71 -22.52 7.99
N THR A 68 7.68 -22.49 6.66
CA THR A 68 8.78 -22.02 5.82
C THR A 68 8.42 -20.84 4.92
N ASP A 69 7.14 -20.48 4.88
CA ASP A 69 6.54 -19.51 3.95
C ASP A 69 6.73 -19.92 2.47
N THR A 70 6.90 -21.22 2.20
CA THR A 70 7.24 -21.73 0.86
C THR A 70 5.98 -22.18 0.11
N ILE A 71 5.85 -21.77 -1.14
CA ILE A 71 4.80 -22.25 -2.04
C ILE A 71 5.19 -23.66 -2.52
N ILE A 72 4.56 -24.70 -1.96
CA ILE A 72 4.91 -26.10 -2.26
C ILE A 72 4.26 -26.60 -3.55
N ASP A 73 3.13 -26.02 -3.95
CA ASP A 73 2.47 -26.31 -5.21
C ASP A 73 1.57 -25.14 -5.63
N ALA A 74 1.35 -25.00 -6.94
CA ALA A 74 0.51 -23.95 -7.52
C ALA A 74 -0.35 -24.50 -8.66
N ARG A 75 -1.62 -24.12 -8.70
CA ARG A 75 -2.55 -24.42 -9.80
C ARG A 75 -3.29 -23.17 -10.21
N PHE A 76 -3.86 -23.18 -11.41
CA PHE A 76 -4.66 -22.05 -11.88
C PHE A 76 -5.89 -22.50 -12.68
N LYS A 77 -6.91 -21.65 -12.67
CA LYS A 77 -7.95 -21.61 -13.70
C LYS A 77 -7.80 -20.28 -14.45
N SER A 78 -7.95 -20.29 -15.77
CA SER A 78 -7.94 -19.07 -16.56
C SER A 78 -9.09 -19.08 -17.54
N PHE A 79 -9.72 -17.93 -17.70
CA PHE A 79 -10.66 -17.61 -18.76
C PHE A 79 -10.02 -16.52 -19.60
N GLY A 80 -9.90 -16.73 -20.91
CA GLY A 80 -9.28 -15.72 -21.75
C GLY A 80 -8.64 -16.27 -23.01
N CYS A 81 -7.80 -15.44 -23.62
CA CYS A 81 -7.03 -15.84 -24.79
C CYS A 81 -5.96 -16.90 -24.45
N GLY A 82 -5.51 -17.68 -25.44
CA GLY A 82 -4.50 -18.72 -25.17
C GLY A 82 -3.19 -18.18 -24.60
N THR A 83 -2.79 -16.95 -24.94
CA THR A 83 -1.62 -16.32 -24.31
C THR A 83 -1.81 -16.08 -22.81
N ALA A 84 -3.03 -15.80 -22.36
CA ALA A 84 -3.35 -15.71 -20.93
C ALA A 84 -3.21 -17.07 -20.25
N ILE A 85 -3.63 -18.15 -20.90
CA ILE A 85 -3.44 -19.53 -20.41
C ILE A 85 -1.96 -19.85 -20.28
N ALA A 86 -1.16 -19.60 -21.32
CA ALA A 86 0.27 -19.86 -21.30
C ALA A 86 1.00 -19.05 -20.23
N SER A 87 0.68 -17.75 -20.12
CA SER A 87 1.27 -16.87 -19.10
C SER A 87 0.91 -17.32 -17.68
N SER A 88 -0.34 -17.75 -17.46
CA SER A 88 -0.80 -18.25 -16.15
C SER A 88 -0.14 -19.60 -15.80
N ASP A 89 0.06 -20.48 -16.77
CA ASP A 89 0.75 -21.75 -16.57
C ASP A 89 2.21 -21.56 -16.20
N THR A 90 2.92 -20.68 -16.92
CA THR A 90 4.31 -20.33 -16.59
C THR A 90 4.41 -19.58 -15.26
N MET A 91 3.47 -18.69 -14.95
CA MET A 91 3.40 -18.03 -13.66
C MET A 91 3.29 -19.03 -12.51
N ALA A 92 2.37 -20.00 -12.60
CA ALA A 92 2.20 -21.03 -11.58
C ALA A 92 3.50 -21.83 -11.39
N GLU A 93 4.16 -22.21 -12.49
CA GLU A 93 5.46 -22.90 -12.45
C GLU A 93 6.53 -22.08 -11.71
N LEU A 94 6.65 -20.78 -12.02
CA LEU A 94 7.66 -19.91 -11.42
C LEU A 94 7.44 -19.70 -9.92
N CYS A 95 6.21 -19.80 -9.43
CA CYS A 95 5.89 -19.65 -8.00
C CYS A 95 6.33 -20.87 -7.18
N ILE A 96 6.31 -22.06 -7.75
CA ILE A 96 6.55 -23.32 -7.02
C ILE A 96 8.00 -23.37 -6.51
N GLY A 97 8.15 -23.66 -5.22
CA GLY A 97 9.44 -23.75 -4.52
C GLY A 97 10.00 -22.41 -4.04
N LYS A 98 9.34 -21.28 -4.34
CA LYS A 98 9.73 -19.96 -3.82
C LYS A 98 9.06 -19.67 -2.49
N LYS A 99 9.70 -18.84 -1.67
CA LYS A 99 9.00 -18.19 -0.56
C LYS A 99 7.98 -17.19 -1.09
N VAL A 100 6.91 -16.92 -0.34
CA VAL A 100 5.88 -15.94 -0.72
C VAL A 100 6.49 -14.57 -1.05
N ASP A 101 7.47 -14.11 -0.27
CA ASP A 101 8.19 -12.85 -0.51
C ASP A 101 9.06 -12.84 -1.77
N GLU A 102 9.51 -14.00 -2.22
CA GLU A 102 10.25 -14.13 -3.47
C GLU A 102 9.30 -14.23 -4.66
N ALA A 103 8.13 -14.84 -4.47
CA ALA A 103 7.11 -14.96 -5.51
C ALA A 103 6.55 -13.59 -5.91
N VAL A 104 6.33 -12.68 -4.96
CA VAL A 104 5.91 -11.29 -5.23
C VAL A 104 6.87 -10.54 -6.16
N LYS A 105 8.14 -10.96 -6.22
CA LYS A 105 9.15 -10.35 -7.09
C LYS A 105 9.10 -10.83 -8.53
N ILE A 106 8.27 -11.82 -8.85
CA ILE A 106 8.08 -12.30 -10.22
C ILE A 106 7.35 -11.22 -11.00
N THR A 107 8.01 -10.68 -12.02
CA THR A 107 7.46 -9.66 -12.90
C THR A 107 6.82 -10.28 -14.15
N ASN A 108 6.07 -9.48 -14.88
CA ASN A 108 5.55 -9.81 -16.20
C ASN A 108 6.69 -10.15 -17.21
N LEU A 109 7.88 -9.56 -17.02
CA LEU A 109 9.05 -9.85 -17.83
C LEU A 109 9.66 -11.20 -17.49
N ASP A 110 9.67 -11.62 -16.22
CA ASP A 110 10.18 -12.93 -15.83
C ASP A 110 9.34 -14.06 -16.44
N VAL A 111 8.01 -13.89 -16.44
CA VAL A 111 7.07 -14.81 -17.09
C VAL A 111 7.33 -14.86 -18.60
N GLU A 112 7.49 -13.70 -19.25
CA GLU A 112 7.76 -13.63 -20.68
C GLU A 112 9.11 -14.25 -21.04
N PHE A 113 10.17 -13.97 -20.28
CA PHE A 113 11.51 -14.54 -20.47
C PHE A 113 11.51 -16.05 -20.30
N ALA A 114 10.79 -16.58 -19.31
CA ALA A 114 10.66 -18.02 -19.10
C ALA A 114 10.01 -18.73 -20.31
N MET A 115 9.12 -18.03 -21.02
CA MET A 115 8.45 -18.50 -22.21
C MET A 115 9.25 -18.31 -23.51
N ARG A 116 10.42 -17.65 -23.50
CA ARG A 116 11.23 -17.49 -24.72
C ARG A 116 11.90 -18.79 -25.14
N ASP A 117 11.92 -19.07 -26.44
CA ASP A 117 12.78 -20.13 -26.99
C ASP A 117 14.24 -19.67 -27.02
N GLU A 118 14.46 -18.43 -27.46
CA GLU A 118 15.78 -17.80 -27.59
C GLU A 118 15.88 -16.52 -26.73
N PRO A 119 17.00 -16.24 -26.04
CA PRO A 119 17.08 -15.15 -25.07
C PRO A 119 16.73 -13.75 -25.60
N ASN A 120 17.03 -13.49 -26.88
CA ASN A 120 16.86 -12.16 -27.50
C ASN A 120 15.60 -12.05 -28.38
N THR A 121 14.77 -13.09 -28.44
CA THR A 121 13.55 -13.12 -29.23
C THR A 121 12.35 -13.15 -28.29
N PRO A 122 11.44 -12.16 -28.35
CA PRO A 122 10.23 -12.18 -27.52
C PRO A 122 9.42 -13.46 -27.70
N ALA A 123 8.85 -13.96 -26.61
CA ALA A 123 8.04 -15.18 -26.60
C ALA A 123 6.66 -14.97 -27.24
N VAL A 124 6.17 -13.73 -27.21
CA VAL A 124 4.86 -13.33 -27.72
C VAL A 124 4.98 -12.04 -28.53
N PRO A 125 4.03 -11.78 -29.45
CA PRO A 125 3.94 -10.50 -30.14
C PRO A 125 3.77 -9.33 -29.15
N PRO A 126 4.27 -8.12 -29.47
CA PRO A 126 4.19 -6.96 -28.58
C PRO A 126 2.78 -6.65 -28.05
N GLN A 127 1.75 -6.87 -28.87
CA GLN A 127 0.35 -6.59 -28.51
C GLN A 127 -0.18 -7.54 -27.42
N LYS A 128 0.48 -8.69 -27.21
CA LYS A 128 0.08 -9.74 -26.26
C LYS A 128 0.90 -9.75 -24.97
N MET A 129 1.83 -8.81 -24.81
CA MET A 129 2.63 -8.63 -23.59
C MET A 129 1.78 -8.32 -22.35
N HIS A 130 0.58 -7.74 -22.49
CA HIS A 130 -0.28 -7.44 -21.35
C HIS A 130 -0.77 -8.70 -20.61
N CYS A 131 -0.80 -9.87 -21.27
CA CYS A 131 -1.22 -11.11 -20.64
C CYS A 131 -0.27 -11.56 -19.51
N SER A 132 1.00 -11.14 -19.55
CA SER A 132 1.93 -11.39 -18.45
C SER A 132 1.82 -10.38 -17.30
N VAL A 133 1.10 -9.26 -17.49
CA VAL A 133 0.82 -8.30 -16.40
C VAL A 133 -0.19 -8.89 -15.41
N MET A 134 -1.22 -9.60 -15.89
CA MET A 134 -2.18 -10.29 -15.02
C MET A 134 -1.52 -11.30 -14.07
N ALA A 135 -0.43 -11.93 -14.51
CA ALA A 135 0.33 -12.86 -13.69
C ALA A 135 0.94 -12.18 -12.45
N TYR A 136 1.43 -10.96 -12.60
CA TYR A 136 1.98 -10.19 -11.51
C TYR A 136 0.90 -9.80 -10.48
N ASP A 137 -0.24 -9.31 -10.96
CA ASP A 137 -1.32 -8.82 -10.08
C ASP A 137 -1.96 -9.96 -9.27
N VAL A 138 -2.18 -11.13 -9.88
CA VAL A 138 -2.76 -12.27 -9.15
C VAL A 138 -1.80 -12.86 -8.12
N ILE A 139 -0.48 -12.85 -8.38
CA ILE A 139 0.55 -13.25 -7.41
C ILE A 139 0.49 -12.33 -6.19
N LYS A 140 0.38 -11.01 -6.42
CA LYS A 140 0.25 -10.03 -5.34
C LYS A 140 -1.00 -10.25 -4.51
N GLN A 141 -2.13 -10.48 -5.17
CA GLN A 141 -3.39 -10.76 -4.49
C GLN A 141 -3.28 -12.04 -3.63
N ALA A 142 -2.61 -13.08 -4.13
CA ALA A 142 -2.35 -14.30 -3.37
C ALA A 142 -1.43 -14.05 -2.17
N ALA A 143 -0.33 -13.32 -2.35
CA ALA A 143 0.60 -12.99 -1.29
C ALA A 143 -0.04 -12.11 -0.19
N ALA A 144 -0.84 -11.11 -0.59
CA ALA A 144 -1.65 -10.27 0.29
C ALA A 144 -2.57 -11.12 1.17
N THR A 145 -3.32 -12.02 0.52
CA THR A 145 -4.24 -12.93 1.20
C THR A 145 -3.52 -13.84 2.19
N TYR A 146 -2.33 -14.34 1.84
CA TYR A 146 -1.52 -15.16 2.74
C TYR A 146 -1.04 -14.38 3.96
N LYS A 147 -0.53 -13.16 3.73
CA LYS A 147 0.08 -12.31 4.77
C LYS A 147 -0.92 -11.51 5.60
N GLY A 148 -2.19 -11.42 5.18
CA GLY A 148 -3.18 -10.57 5.84
C GLY A 148 -2.90 -9.08 5.70
N VAL A 149 -2.32 -8.67 4.57
CA VAL A 149 -1.99 -7.26 4.24
C VAL A 149 -2.70 -6.84 2.96
N SER A 150 -2.68 -5.55 2.63
CA SER A 150 -3.28 -5.04 1.41
C SER A 150 -2.40 -5.37 0.19
N PRO A 151 -2.94 -5.71 -0.99
CA PRO A 151 -2.14 -5.87 -2.22
C PRO A 151 -1.28 -4.65 -2.57
N GLU A 152 -1.75 -3.46 -2.19
CA GLU A 152 -1.07 -2.17 -2.35
C GLU A 152 0.21 -2.09 -1.52
N ASP A 153 0.33 -2.88 -0.44
CA ASP A 153 1.54 -2.93 0.38
C ASP A 153 2.72 -3.58 -0.38
N PHE A 154 2.47 -4.21 -1.54
CA PHE A 154 3.49 -4.73 -2.46
C PHE A 154 3.80 -3.79 -3.65
N GLU A 155 3.30 -2.54 -3.67
CA GLU A 155 3.49 -1.56 -4.76
C GLU A 155 4.93 -1.14 -5.07
N GLU A 156 5.92 -1.54 -4.27
CA GLU A 156 7.30 -1.05 -4.39
C GLU A 156 8.04 -1.45 -5.68
N GLN A 157 7.45 -2.30 -6.55
CA GLN A 157 8.14 -2.91 -7.69
C GLN A 157 7.63 -2.52 -9.11
N ILE A 158 6.63 -1.65 -9.26
CA ILE A 158 6.15 -1.22 -10.59
C ILE A 158 7.23 -0.39 -11.29
N ILE A 159 7.71 -0.79 -12.47
CA ILE A 159 8.72 -0.02 -13.22
C ILE A 159 8.10 1.21 -13.89
N VAL A 160 8.43 2.40 -13.39
CA VAL A 160 7.94 3.69 -13.91
C VAL A 160 8.82 4.20 -15.04
N CYS A 161 10.14 3.99 -14.95
CA CYS A 161 11.08 4.40 -15.98
C CYS A 161 11.87 3.21 -16.52
N GLU A 162 11.57 2.77 -17.73
CA GLU A 162 12.29 1.65 -18.37
C GLU A 162 13.74 1.99 -18.72
N CYS A 163 14.03 3.24 -19.12
CA CYS A 163 15.39 3.63 -19.52
C CYS A 163 16.37 3.56 -18.35
N ALA A 164 15.93 3.97 -17.16
CA ALA A 164 16.75 3.97 -15.95
C ALA A 164 16.47 2.75 -15.04
N ARG A 165 15.53 1.88 -15.42
CA ARG A 165 15.03 0.75 -14.63
C ARG A 165 14.68 1.13 -13.20
N ILE A 166 13.87 2.19 -13.05
CA ILE A 166 13.47 2.73 -11.75
C ILE A 166 12.02 2.36 -11.46
N SER A 167 11.78 1.80 -10.26
CA SER A 167 10.45 1.46 -9.78
C SER A 167 9.73 2.65 -9.13
N LEU A 168 8.41 2.53 -9.02
CA LEU A 168 7.53 3.43 -8.30
C LEU A 168 7.96 3.52 -6.83
N GLY A 169 8.28 2.39 -6.21
CA GLY A 169 8.80 2.33 -4.85
C GLY A 169 10.06 3.17 -4.68
N THR A 170 11.07 2.98 -5.53
CA THR A 170 12.31 3.78 -5.48
C THR A 170 12.04 5.28 -5.67
N ILE A 171 11.11 5.67 -6.55
CA ILE A 171 10.76 7.08 -6.73
C ILE A 171 10.09 7.64 -5.47
N LYS A 172 9.07 6.95 -4.95
CA LYS A 172 8.36 7.34 -3.72
C LYS A 172 9.34 7.45 -2.54
N GLU A 173 10.22 6.47 -2.37
CA GLU A 173 11.24 6.43 -1.32
C GLU A 173 12.21 7.61 -1.42
N VAL A 174 12.77 7.88 -2.60
CA VAL A 174 13.72 8.97 -2.80
C VAL A 174 13.06 10.34 -2.61
N ILE A 175 11.80 10.51 -3.00
CA ILE A 175 11.01 11.72 -2.69
C ILE A 175 10.89 11.90 -1.17
N LYS A 176 10.52 10.85 -0.45
CA LYS A 176 10.36 10.88 1.02
C LYS A 176 11.67 11.15 1.75
N LEU A 177 12.73 10.41 1.43
CA LEU A 177 14.03 10.49 2.10
C LEU A 177 14.72 11.84 1.91
N ASN A 178 14.52 12.49 0.76
CA ASN A 178 15.23 13.72 0.40
C ASN A 178 14.31 14.94 0.34
N ASP A 179 13.04 14.81 0.71
CA ASP A 179 12.00 15.85 0.62
C ASP A 179 11.98 16.54 -0.75
N LEU A 180 11.89 15.77 -1.85
CA LEU A 180 11.95 16.33 -3.21
C LEU A 180 10.65 17.06 -3.58
N HIS A 181 10.76 18.19 -4.30
CA HIS A 181 9.62 19.06 -4.68
C HIS A 181 9.44 19.20 -6.19
N SER A 182 10.32 18.63 -6.99
CA SER A 182 10.30 18.75 -8.45
C SER A 182 10.68 17.46 -9.17
N VAL A 183 10.22 17.32 -10.42
CA VAL A 183 10.59 16.18 -11.27
C VAL A 183 12.06 16.23 -11.65
N GLU A 184 12.62 17.43 -11.76
CA GLU A 184 14.04 17.68 -11.98
C GLU A 184 14.88 17.07 -10.86
N GLU A 185 14.48 17.24 -9.60
CA GLU A 185 15.15 16.61 -8.46
C GLU A 185 15.02 15.08 -8.51
N ILE A 186 13.83 14.55 -8.78
CA ILE A 186 13.64 13.10 -8.96
C ILE A 186 14.60 12.57 -10.01
N THR A 187 14.72 13.29 -11.14
CA THR A 187 15.63 12.94 -12.24
C THR A 187 17.09 12.98 -11.79
N GLN A 188 17.49 13.95 -10.98
CA GLN A 188 18.87 14.06 -10.49
C GLN A 188 19.26 12.88 -9.61
N TYR A 189 18.38 12.46 -8.69
CA TYR A 189 18.64 11.35 -7.77
C TYR A 189 18.50 9.97 -8.43
N THR A 190 17.40 9.74 -9.17
CA THR A 190 17.05 8.41 -9.68
C THR A 190 17.47 8.18 -11.13
N LYS A 191 17.79 9.23 -11.89
CA LYS A 191 17.95 9.22 -13.35
C LYS A 191 16.67 8.89 -14.13
N ALA A 192 15.53 8.69 -13.47
CA ALA A 192 14.24 8.54 -14.14
C ALA A 192 13.92 9.78 -14.97
N GLY A 193 13.48 9.61 -16.22
CA GLY A 193 13.14 10.73 -17.10
C GLY A 193 14.32 11.43 -17.78
N ALA A 194 15.58 11.11 -17.43
CA ALA A 194 16.76 11.77 -18.00
C ALA A 194 16.98 11.50 -19.51
N PHE A 195 16.43 10.39 -20.01
CA PHE A 195 16.70 9.88 -21.37
C PHE A 195 15.54 10.15 -22.35
N CYS A 196 14.54 9.27 -22.40
CA CYS A 196 13.42 9.36 -23.35
C CYS A 196 12.30 10.32 -22.93
N LYS A 197 12.30 10.75 -21.65
CA LYS A 197 11.28 11.62 -21.02
C LYS A 197 9.85 11.08 -21.02
N SER A 198 9.61 9.84 -21.46
CA SER A 198 8.27 9.21 -21.49
C SER A 198 7.58 9.20 -20.13
N CYS A 199 8.32 8.94 -19.05
CA CYS A 199 7.76 8.86 -17.70
C CYS A 199 7.54 10.23 -17.04
N ILE A 200 7.95 11.35 -17.63
CA ILE A 200 7.85 12.67 -16.96
C ILE A 200 6.39 13.13 -16.87
N LYS A 201 5.70 13.17 -18.01
CA LYS A 201 4.32 13.65 -18.17
C LYS A 201 3.71 13.12 -19.48
N PRO A 202 2.37 13.19 -19.66
CA PRO A 202 1.74 12.84 -20.93
C PRO A 202 2.34 13.59 -22.13
N GLY A 203 2.46 12.90 -23.27
CA GLY A 203 3.01 13.45 -24.51
C GLY A 203 4.54 13.26 -24.68
N GLY A 204 5.15 12.37 -23.91
CA GLY A 204 6.53 11.91 -24.12
C GLY A 204 6.69 10.98 -25.34
N HIS A 205 7.86 10.35 -25.48
CA HIS A 205 8.17 9.46 -26.61
C HIS A 205 7.20 8.28 -26.73
N GLU A 206 6.71 7.77 -25.60
CA GLU A 206 5.60 6.82 -25.55
C GLU A 206 4.65 7.15 -24.38
N ALA A 207 3.43 6.61 -24.43
CA ALA A 207 2.49 6.70 -23.33
C ALA A 207 2.95 5.85 -22.13
N ARG A 208 2.65 6.31 -20.93
CA ARG A 208 2.98 5.62 -19.67
C ARG A 208 1.74 5.64 -18.78
N GLU A 209 1.62 4.60 -17.95
CA GLU A 209 0.54 4.49 -16.97
C GLU A 209 0.76 5.43 -15.78
N HIS A 210 2.01 5.57 -15.35
CA HIS A 210 2.41 6.47 -14.28
C HIS A 210 3.40 7.52 -14.77
N TYR A 211 3.19 8.75 -14.33
CA TYR A 211 4.07 9.88 -14.63
C TYR A 211 4.70 10.45 -13.36
N LEU A 212 5.95 10.90 -13.46
CA LEU A 212 6.71 11.48 -12.36
C LEU A 212 6.00 12.70 -11.76
N VAL A 213 5.31 13.50 -12.58
CA VAL A 213 4.50 14.64 -12.09
C VAL A 213 3.39 14.20 -11.15
N ASP A 214 2.71 13.09 -11.46
CA ASP A 214 1.58 12.60 -10.68
C ASP A 214 2.09 11.89 -9.41
N ILE A 215 3.13 11.07 -9.55
CA ILE A 215 3.76 10.37 -8.43
C ILE A 215 4.29 11.38 -7.39
N LEU A 216 4.95 12.44 -7.85
CA LEU A 216 5.45 13.51 -6.99
C LEU A 216 4.31 14.18 -6.22
N ALA A 217 3.25 14.60 -6.93
CA ALA A 217 2.11 15.27 -6.32
C ALA A 217 1.41 14.39 -5.27
N GLN A 218 1.19 13.11 -5.59
CA GLN A 218 0.58 12.15 -4.67
C GLN A 218 1.44 11.90 -3.44
N THR A 219 2.73 11.59 -3.64
CA THR A 219 3.66 11.30 -2.54
C THR A 219 3.80 12.50 -1.60
N ARG A 220 3.86 13.72 -2.15
CA ARG A 220 3.90 14.95 -1.36
C ARG A 220 2.62 15.17 -0.56
N ALA A 221 1.45 14.96 -1.17
CA ALA A 221 0.17 15.07 -0.46
C ALA A 221 0.06 14.05 0.70
N GLU A 222 0.58 12.83 0.51
CA GLU A 222 0.71 11.83 1.58
C GLU A 222 1.65 12.31 2.69
N MET A 223 2.85 12.78 2.35
CA MET A 223 3.82 13.31 3.32
C MET A 223 3.26 14.50 4.09
N ASP A 224 2.55 15.41 3.44
CA ASP A 224 1.93 16.57 4.10
C ASP A 224 0.79 16.13 5.03
N LYS A 225 -0.01 15.12 4.63
CA LYS A 225 -1.02 14.50 5.50
C LYS A 225 -0.40 13.80 6.70
N GLU A 226 0.72 13.09 6.51
CA GLU A 226 1.49 12.47 7.59
C GLU A 226 2.13 13.52 8.51
N ARG A 227 2.66 14.62 7.96
CA ARG A 227 3.15 15.76 8.76
C ARG A 227 2.04 16.43 9.56
N LEU A 228 0.84 16.56 9.00
CA LEU A 228 -0.34 17.07 9.73
C LEU A 228 -0.78 16.10 10.85
N LYS A 229 -0.64 14.79 10.63
CA LYS A 229 -0.89 13.76 11.65
C LYS A 229 0.22 13.62 12.69
N ASN A 230 1.46 13.93 12.34
CA ASN A 230 2.61 13.87 13.24
C ASN A 230 2.84 15.19 13.98
N SER A 231 2.45 16.35 13.44
CA SER A 231 2.42 17.64 14.16
C SER A 231 1.31 17.70 15.21
N THR A 232 0.39 16.74 15.20
CA THR A 232 -0.55 16.45 16.30
C THR A 232 0.01 15.40 17.28
N LYS A 233 1.23 14.91 17.05
CA LYS A 233 1.93 13.80 17.73
C LYS A 233 3.43 14.09 17.93
N ASP A 234 3.85 15.35 18.03
CA ASP A 234 5.26 15.67 18.31
C ASP A 234 5.54 15.41 19.81
N ASP A 235 6.39 14.41 20.06
CA ASP A 235 7.00 13.98 21.33
C ASP A 235 7.84 15.09 22.00
N VAL A 236 7.19 16.18 22.36
CA VAL A 236 7.67 17.06 23.43
C VAL A 236 6.87 16.65 24.66
N ALA A 237 7.54 16.20 25.72
CA ALA A 237 6.86 15.92 26.99
C ALA A 237 5.95 17.11 27.33
N PHE A 238 4.70 16.87 27.74
CA PHE A 238 3.70 17.94 27.93
C PHE A 238 4.26 19.14 28.72
N ASP A 239 5.11 18.88 29.71
CA ASP A 239 5.77 19.88 30.56
C ASP A 239 6.73 20.82 29.81
N GLU A 240 7.32 20.34 28.72
CA GLU A 240 8.28 21.04 27.85
C GLU A 240 7.61 21.76 26.67
N MET A 241 6.31 21.54 26.46
CA MET A 241 5.56 22.23 25.40
C MET A 241 5.46 23.74 25.68
N THR A 242 5.33 24.52 24.60
CA THR A 242 4.95 25.94 24.71
C THR A 242 3.56 26.06 25.32
N MET A 243 3.24 27.18 25.99
CA MET A 243 1.92 27.39 26.61
C MET A 243 0.76 27.18 25.63
N VAL A 244 0.94 27.61 24.37
CA VAL A 244 -0.04 27.40 23.29
C VAL A 244 -0.16 25.93 22.91
N GLY A 245 0.95 25.19 22.91
CA GLY A 245 0.96 23.74 22.69
C GLY A 245 0.26 22.98 23.81
N GLN A 246 0.56 23.31 25.07
CA GLN A 246 -0.09 22.74 26.25
C GLN A 246 -1.60 22.95 26.21
N LEU A 247 -2.04 24.18 25.92
CA LEU A 247 -3.47 24.49 25.82
C LEU A 247 -4.16 23.67 24.72
N LYS A 248 -3.53 23.53 23.54
CA LYS A 248 -4.08 22.71 22.45
C LYS A 248 -4.16 21.22 22.80
N ALA A 249 -3.14 20.68 23.48
CA ALA A 249 -3.13 19.29 23.91
C ALA A 249 -4.22 19.02 24.95
N VAL A 250 -4.39 19.94 25.91
CA VAL A 250 -5.49 19.88 26.89
C VAL A 250 -6.84 19.91 26.19
N GLU A 251 -7.10 20.87 25.30
CA GLU A 251 -8.37 20.96 24.56
C GLU A 251 -8.64 19.69 23.75
N ALA A 252 -7.63 19.09 23.11
CA ALA A 252 -7.79 17.86 22.35
C ALA A 252 -8.24 16.67 23.23
N VAL A 253 -7.66 16.52 24.44
CA VAL A 253 -8.07 15.47 25.40
C VAL A 253 -9.46 15.75 25.95
N LEU A 254 -9.76 17.01 26.28
CA LEU A 254 -11.10 17.40 26.76
C LEU A 254 -12.17 17.11 25.70
N ASP A 255 -11.93 17.42 24.43
CA ASP A 255 -12.85 17.19 23.31
C ASP A 255 -13.07 15.70 23.04
N ALA A 256 -12.03 14.88 23.17
CA ALA A 256 -12.11 13.44 22.91
C ALA A 256 -12.78 12.67 24.05
N GLU A 257 -12.42 12.95 25.31
CA GLU A 257 -12.73 12.08 26.44
C GLU A 257 -13.77 12.67 27.40
N ILE A 258 -13.82 13.99 27.57
CA ILE A 258 -14.57 14.62 28.67
C ILE A 258 -15.85 15.32 28.19
N ARG A 259 -15.76 16.18 27.18
CA ARG A 259 -16.92 16.91 26.65
C ARG A 259 -18.03 15.99 26.16
N PRO A 260 -17.78 14.85 25.47
CA PRO A 260 -18.86 13.94 25.08
C PRO A 260 -19.65 13.40 26.28
N MET A 261 -18.98 13.15 27.41
CA MET A 261 -19.62 12.70 28.65
C MET A 261 -20.47 13.82 29.28
N LEU A 262 -19.93 15.04 29.38
CA LEU A 262 -20.63 16.18 29.97
C LEU A 262 -21.82 16.65 29.11
N GLN A 263 -21.66 16.65 27.79
CA GLN A 263 -22.70 17.02 26.84
C GLN A 263 -23.84 15.99 26.80
N GLY A 264 -23.53 14.71 27.01
CA GLY A 264 -24.54 13.67 27.23
C GLY A 264 -25.50 13.99 28.38
N ASP A 265 -24.99 14.65 29.42
CA ASP A 265 -25.75 15.07 30.61
C ASP A 265 -26.29 16.52 30.51
N GLY A 266 -26.15 17.17 29.35
CA GLY A 266 -26.65 18.52 29.09
C GLY A 266 -25.80 19.66 29.68
N GLY A 267 -24.54 19.38 30.01
CA GLY A 267 -23.55 20.38 30.40
C GLY A 267 -22.39 20.47 29.40
N ASP A 268 -21.44 21.35 29.69
CA ASP A 268 -20.18 21.46 28.94
C ASP A 268 -19.13 22.13 29.84
N MET A 269 -17.96 22.41 29.30
CA MET A 269 -16.94 23.22 29.96
C MET A 269 -16.08 24.01 28.99
N GLU A 270 -15.30 24.94 29.51
CA GLU A 270 -14.28 25.66 28.75
C GLU A 270 -13.01 25.82 29.59
N VAL A 271 -11.84 25.77 28.94
CA VAL A 271 -10.58 26.14 29.57
C VAL A 271 -10.46 27.65 29.52
N ILE A 272 -10.32 28.27 30.69
CA ILE A 272 -10.20 29.73 30.85
C ILE A 272 -8.74 30.14 30.77
N ASP A 273 -7.87 29.41 31.45
CA ASP A 273 -6.45 29.75 31.55
C ASP A 273 -5.60 28.51 31.90
N LEU A 274 -4.31 28.59 31.61
CA LEU A 274 -3.32 27.60 31.96
C LEU A 274 -2.09 28.32 32.52
N GLN A 275 -1.68 27.98 33.74
CA GLN A 275 -0.57 28.62 34.43
C GLN A 275 0.45 27.60 34.93
N LYS A 276 1.74 27.91 34.85
CA LYS A 276 2.80 27.11 35.48
C LYS A 276 3.04 27.63 36.90
N ALA A 277 2.79 26.78 37.90
CA ALA A 277 2.98 27.12 39.31
C ALA A 277 4.42 26.84 39.78
N GLU A 278 4.80 27.44 40.90
CA GLU A 278 6.10 27.17 41.54
C GLU A 278 6.18 25.67 41.92
N GLY A 279 7.28 25.02 41.52
CA GLY A 279 7.50 23.58 41.77
C GLY A 279 7.17 22.65 40.59
N GLY A 280 6.81 23.19 39.42
CA GLY A 280 6.62 22.40 38.19
C GLY A 280 5.18 21.91 37.96
N ALA A 281 4.25 22.26 38.84
CA ALA A 281 2.83 21.97 38.63
C ALA A 281 2.21 22.85 37.53
N ILE A 282 1.23 22.30 36.81
CA ILE A 282 0.52 22.99 35.72
C ILE A 282 -0.94 23.13 36.12
N ASP A 283 -1.36 24.36 36.43
CA ASP A 283 -2.71 24.68 36.88
C ASP A 283 -3.58 25.03 35.67
N ILE A 284 -4.64 24.24 35.47
CA ILE A 284 -5.61 24.44 34.40
C ILE A 284 -6.90 24.96 35.02
N TYR A 285 -7.30 26.16 34.64
CA TYR A 285 -8.52 26.81 35.12
C TYR A 285 -9.66 26.52 34.16
N ILE A 286 -10.71 25.87 34.66
CA ILE A 286 -11.86 25.47 33.86
C ILE A 286 -13.14 26.12 34.37
N ARG A 287 -14.06 26.45 33.45
CA ARG A 287 -15.40 26.88 33.78
C ARG A 287 -16.41 25.87 33.27
N TYR A 288 -17.32 25.43 34.12
CA TYR A 288 -18.46 24.63 33.69
C TYR A 288 -19.54 25.47 33.03
N LEU A 289 -20.13 24.94 31.96
CA LEU A 289 -21.21 25.54 31.20
C LEU A 289 -22.47 24.64 31.27
N GLY A 290 -23.63 25.23 30.99
CA GLY A 290 -24.91 24.50 30.95
C GLY A 290 -25.28 23.89 32.31
N ALA A 291 -25.81 22.66 32.29
CA ALA A 291 -26.26 21.94 33.48
C ALA A 291 -25.14 21.68 34.51
N CYS A 292 -23.86 21.75 34.09
CA CYS A 292 -22.72 21.55 34.98
C CYS A 292 -22.40 22.77 35.86
N SER A 293 -22.89 23.97 35.54
CA SER A 293 -22.57 25.22 36.26
C SER A 293 -23.08 25.30 37.71
N GLY A 294 -24.01 24.43 38.11
CA GLY A 294 -24.63 24.43 39.45
C GLY A 294 -24.82 23.04 40.06
N CYS A 295 -24.22 22.00 39.49
CA CYS A 295 -24.36 20.63 39.98
C CYS A 295 -23.40 20.38 41.15
N SER A 296 -23.91 19.83 42.27
CA SER A 296 -23.08 19.47 43.44
C SER A 296 -21.95 18.48 43.12
N SER A 297 -22.12 17.69 42.06
CA SER A 297 -21.11 16.75 41.57
C SER A 297 -20.01 17.42 40.73
N GLY A 298 -20.28 18.61 40.17
CA GLY A 298 -19.34 19.37 39.35
C GLY A 298 -18.14 19.88 40.14
N SER A 299 -18.28 20.13 41.44
CA SER A 299 -17.20 20.64 42.29
C SER A 299 -16.29 19.56 42.89
N GLY A 300 -16.57 18.27 42.65
CA GLY A 300 -15.89 17.17 43.34
C GLY A 300 -15.57 15.98 42.43
N ALA A 301 -16.54 15.09 42.22
CA ALA A 301 -16.31 13.83 41.49
C ALA A 301 -15.95 14.06 40.02
N THR A 302 -16.65 14.99 39.35
CA THR A 302 -16.38 15.32 37.95
C THR A 302 -15.04 16.03 37.79
N LEU A 303 -14.72 16.97 38.69
CA LEU A 303 -13.43 17.66 38.70
C LEU A 303 -12.27 16.67 38.87
N TYR A 304 -12.41 15.72 39.80
CA TYR A 304 -11.41 14.67 40.02
C TYR A 304 -11.22 13.75 38.80
N ALA A 305 -12.32 13.36 38.14
CA ALA A 305 -12.24 12.54 36.93
C ALA A 305 -11.50 13.26 35.81
N ILE A 306 -11.76 14.56 35.64
CA ILE A 306 -11.12 15.39 34.63
C ILE A 306 -9.63 15.56 34.91
N GLU A 307 -9.27 15.83 36.16
CA GLU A 307 -7.87 15.88 36.58
C GLU A 307 -7.15 14.54 36.34
N SER A 308 -7.78 13.41 36.70
CA SER A 308 -7.20 12.08 36.52
C SER A 308 -6.95 11.74 35.05
N ILE A 309 -7.89 12.04 34.15
CA ILE A 309 -7.75 11.79 32.71
C ILE A 309 -6.63 12.65 32.13
N LEU A 310 -6.57 13.94 32.49
CA LEU A 310 -5.50 14.82 32.03
C LEU A 310 -4.13 14.40 32.57
N GLN A 311 -4.06 13.89 33.80
CA GLN A 311 -2.82 13.36 34.37
C GLN A 311 -2.34 12.09 33.69
N GLU A 312 -3.25 11.20 33.31
CA GLU A 312 -2.96 9.94 32.62
C GLU A 312 -2.51 10.17 31.17
N GLU A 313 -3.21 11.06 30.45
CA GLU A 313 -2.98 11.28 29.02
C GLU A 313 -1.86 12.29 28.71
N LEU A 314 -1.63 13.28 29.60
CA LEU A 314 -0.72 14.40 29.33
C LEU A 314 0.46 14.49 30.32
N SER A 315 0.18 14.71 31.61
CA SER A 315 1.24 14.86 32.61
C SER A 315 0.74 14.70 34.05
N PRO A 316 1.46 13.94 34.91
CA PRO A 316 1.09 13.77 36.31
C PRO A 316 1.19 15.06 37.14
N ASN A 317 1.76 16.14 36.58
CA ASN A 317 1.92 17.44 37.26
C ASN A 317 0.70 18.36 37.09
N ILE A 318 -0.33 17.94 36.38
CA ILE A 318 -1.53 18.74 36.10
C ILE A 318 -2.44 18.81 37.34
N ARG A 319 -2.96 20.00 37.61
CA ARG A 319 -4.04 20.25 38.59
C ARG A 319 -5.15 21.03 37.95
N VAL A 320 -6.40 20.65 38.22
CA VAL A 320 -7.57 21.27 37.60
C VAL A 320 -8.33 22.10 38.63
N MET A 321 -8.50 23.39 38.33
CA MET A 321 -9.13 24.36 39.21
C MET A 321 -10.43 24.89 38.60
N PRO A 322 -11.59 24.75 39.28
CA PRO A 322 -12.82 25.36 38.81
C PRO A 322 -12.82 26.87 39.11
N VAL A 323 -13.31 27.69 38.16
CA VAL A 323 -13.45 29.16 38.29
C VAL A 323 -14.91 29.62 38.24
#